data_AF-A0A3E2CLL3-F1
#
_entry.id   AF-A0A3E2CLL3-F1
#
_cell.length_a   1.000
_cell.length_b   1.000
_cell.length_c   1.000
_cell.angle_alpha   90.00
_cell.angle_beta   90.00
_cell.angle_gamma   90.00
#
_symmetry.space_group_name_H-M   'P 1'
#
loop_
_entity.id
_entity.type
_entity.pdbx_description
1 polymer ?
#
loop_
_entity_poly.entity_id
_entity_poly.type
_entity_poly.pdbx_seq_one_letter_code
_entity_poly.pdbx_strand_id
1 'polypeptide(L)'
;AGSSYVETHLSNGQNSIVFVMLKAATFAAGVYIILAGVQIVLDEIVPAFKGISEKLVKNARPALDAPMTFGFAPNAVLIGFLASFFGGLLGMTFMAILGTTIIIPGIVAHFMAGGAAGVFGNGQGGIRGCLTASFINGLFITFLPLFLLPVLGNLGSANSTYSDADYGVFGVILGHVNIVGGRTVLISVILIALILFYSVSILMNKRDSNNFEKVEEIK
;
A
#
# COMPACT_ATOMS: atom_id res chain seq x y z
N ALA A 1 12.21 24.21 -9.61
CA ALA A 1 13.54 24.87 -9.53
C ALA A 1 14.05 25.10 -10.95
N GLY A 2 14.75 26.21 -11.21
CA GLY A 2 15.31 26.51 -12.54
C GLY A 2 16.62 25.74 -12.82
N SER A 3 17.07 25.76 -14.09
CA SER A 3 18.30 25.08 -14.54
C SER A 3 19.54 25.48 -13.74
N SER A 4 19.71 26.77 -13.48
CA SER A 4 20.82 27.31 -12.69
C SER A 4 20.86 26.78 -11.25
N TYR A 5 19.70 26.55 -10.62
CA TYR A 5 19.62 25.98 -9.28
C TYR A 5 20.05 24.50 -9.27
N VAL A 6 19.63 23.74 -10.29
CA VAL A 6 20.01 22.33 -10.43
C VAL A 6 21.52 22.21 -10.62
N GLU A 7 22.08 23.04 -11.50
CA GLU A 7 23.52 23.04 -11.83
C GLU A 7 24.42 23.39 -10.65
N THR A 8 24.01 24.36 -9.83
CA THR A 8 24.80 24.85 -8.70
C THR A 8 24.67 23.98 -7.44
N HIS A 9 23.50 23.40 -7.19
CA HIS A 9 23.21 22.77 -5.89
C HIS A 9 22.90 21.28 -5.94
N LEU A 10 22.50 20.71 -7.09
CA LEU A 10 21.99 19.33 -7.15
C LEU A 10 22.80 18.42 -8.07
N SER A 11 23.31 18.94 -9.18
CA SER A 11 23.99 18.15 -10.22
C SER A 11 25.51 18.26 -10.18
N ASN A 12 26.07 18.94 -9.18
CA ASN A 12 27.52 19.17 -9.03
C ASN A 12 28.16 19.76 -10.30
N GLY A 13 27.52 20.76 -10.92
CA GLY A 13 28.01 21.40 -12.13
C GLY A 13 27.67 20.68 -13.44
N GLN A 14 26.94 19.56 -13.41
CA GLN A 14 26.46 18.91 -14.63
C GLN A 14 25.24 19.63 -15.21
N ASN A 15 25.12 19.66 -16.54
CA ASN A 15 23.95 20.24 -17.20
C ASN A 15 22.63 19.66 -16.66
N SER A 16 21.69 20.55 -16.39
CA SER A 16 20.39 20.21 -15.78
C SER A 16 19.59 19.14 -16.56
N ILE A 17 19.62 19.15 -17.90
CA ILE A 17 18.91 18.16 -18.73
C ILE A 17 19.55 16.77 -18.57
N VAL A 18 20.88 16.71 -18.65
CA VAL A 18 21.64 15.46 -18.49
C VAL A 18 21.38 14.87 -17.10
N PHE A 19 21.39 15.70 -16.07
CA PHE A 19 21.10 15.27 -14.70
C PHE A 19 19.71 14.63 -14.56
N VAL A 20 18.66 15.29 -15.09
CA VAL A 20 17.29 14.77 -15.01
C VAL A 20 17.17 13.45 -15.79
N MET A 21 17.80 13.33 -16.95
CA MET A 21 17.81 12.09 -17.74
C MET A 21 18.51 10.94 -16.98
N LEU A 22 19.64 11.22 -16.32
CA LEU A 22 20.33 10.23 -15.49
C LEU A 22 19.48 9.77 -14.30
N LYS A 23 18.76 10.70 -13.64
CA LYS A 23 17.84 10.35 -12.54
C LYS A 23 16.66 9.51 -13.01
N ALA A 24 16.07 9.85 -14.15
CA ALA A 24 15.00 9.05 -14.76
C ALA A 24 15.48 7.64 -15.14
N ALA A 25 16.67 7.53 -15.75
CA ALA A 25 17.27 6.24 -16.08
C ALA A 25 17.58 5.41 -14.83
N THR A 26 18.09 6.03 -13.76
CA THR A 26 18.36 5.36 -12.48
C THR A 26 17.07 4.83 -11.84
N PHE A 27 15.99 5.61 -11.88
CA PHE A 27 14.68 5.18 -11.41
C PHE A 27 14.15 3.98 -12.21
N ALA A 28 14.21 4.05 -13.55
CA ALA A 28 13.78 2.96 -14.42
C ALA A 28 14.61 1.68 -14.18
N ALA A 29 15.93 1.80 -14.02
CA ALA A 29 16.79 0.68 -13.66
C ALA A 29 16.40 0.07 -12.30
N GLY A 30 16.12 0.91 -11.30
CA GLY A 30 15.62 0.47 -9.99
C GLY A 30 14.30 -0.31 -10.09
N VAL A 31 13.33 0.19 -10.85
CA VAL A 31 12.06 -0.50 -11.09
C VAL A 31 12.28 -1.84 -11.78
N TYR A 32 13.14 -1.89 -12.79
CA TYR A 32 13.48 -3.15 -13.46
C TYR A 32 14.10 -4.17 -12.50
N ILE A 33 15.05 -3.74 -11.66
CA ILE A 33 15.67 -4.62 -10.66
C ILE A 33 14.63 -5.14 -9.67
N ILE A 34 13.70 -4.31 -9.21
CA ILE A 34 12.60 -4.73 -8.32
C ILE A 34 11.74 -5.79 -9.02
N LEU A 35 11.30 -5.54 -10.27
CA LEU A 35 10.46 -6.48 -11.02
C LEU A 35 11.17 -7.82 -11.26
N ALA A 36 12.46 -7.78 -11.61
CA ALA A 36 13.27 -8.99 -11.80
C ALA A 36 13.44 -9.76 -10.47
N GLY A 37 13.73 -9.05 -9.37
CA GLY A 37 13.88 -9.64 -8.05
C GLY A 37 12.59 -10.31 -7.55
N VAL A 38 11.43 -9.67 -7.76
CA VAL A 38 10.14 -10.24 -7.36
C VAL A 38 9.88 -11.59 -8.03
N GLN A 39 10.13 -11.71 -9.34
CA GLN A 39 9.88 -12.98 -10.06
C GLN A 39 10.74 -14.12 -9.50
N ILE A 40 12.03 -13.88 -9.28
CA ILE A 40 12.94 -14.87 -8.68
C ILE A 40 12.46 -15.30 -7.30
N VAL A 41 12.01 -14.35 -6.47
CA VAL A 41 11.51 -14.65 -5.12
C VAL A 41 10.22 -15.46 -5.18
N LEU A 42 9.30 -15.16 -6.11
CA LEU A 42 8.06 -15.90 -6.27
C LEU A 42 8.32 -17.35 -6.70
N ASP A 43 9.25 -17.56 -7.62
CA ASP A 43 9.61 -18.89 -8.15
C ASP A 43 10.13 -19.83 -7.05
N GLU A 44 10.79 -19.29 -6.02
CA GLU A 44 11.30 -20.08 -4.89
C GLU A 44 10.29 -20.18 -3.73
N ILE A 45 9.63 -19.06 -3.38
CA ILE A 45 8.73 -19.01 -2.22
C ILE A 45 7.43 -19.77 -2.48
N VAL A 46 6.85 -19.70 -3.68
CA VAL A 46 5.56 -20.36 -3.97
C VAL A 46 5.66 -21.90 -3.83
N PRO A 47 6.67 -22.59 -4.40
CA PRO A 47 6.87 -24.02 -4.17
C PRO A 47 7.19 -24.36 -2.71
N ALA A 48 8.00 -23.53 -2.03
CA ALA A 48 8.33 -23.74 -0.61
C ALA A 48 7.07 -23.70 0.26
N PHE A 49 6.18 -22.72 0.04
CA PHE A 49 4.90 -22.63 0.76
C PHE A 49 3.95 -23.77 0.41
N LYS A 50 3.98 -24.28 -0.83
CA LYS A 50 3.20 -25.47 -1.19
C LYS A 50 3.62 -26.68 -0.35
N GLY A 51 4.92 -26.90 -0.16
CA GLY A 51 5.43 -27.97 0.71
C GLY A 51 5.01 -27.84 2.18
N ILE A 52 4.95 -26.61 2.71
CA ILE A 52 4.43 -26.34 4.06
C ILE A 52 2.91 -26.55 4.12
N SER A 53 2.18 -26.07 3.12
CA SER A 53 0.72 -26.18 3.04
C SER A 53 0.27 -27.65 2.98
N GLU A 54 1.03 -28.52 2.30
CA GLU A 54 0.73 -29.95 2.22
C GLU A 54 0.96 -30.71 3.54
N LYS A 55 1.91 -30.26 4.39
CA LYS A 55 2.30 -30.97 5.62
C LYS A 55 1.79 -30.35 6.93
N LEU A 56 1.84 -29.03 7.07
CA LEU A 56 1.60 -28.32 8.33
C LEU A 56 0.21 -27.67 8.37
N VAL A 57 -0.14 -26.89 7.35
CA VAL A 57 -1.38 -26.11 7.32
C VAL A 57 -2.07 -26.30 5.97
N LYS A 58 -2.93 -27.32 5.89
CA LYS A 58 -3.69 -27.66 4.69
C LYS A 58 -4.45 -26.45 4.16
N ASN A 59 -4.35 -26.22 2.84
CA ASN A 59 -5.00 -25.12 2.12
C ASN A 59 -4.54 -23.71 2.51
N ALA A 60 -3.41 -23.55 3.22
CA ALA A 60 -2.84 -22.24 3.46
C ALA A 60 -2.43 -21.57 2.14
N ARG A 61 -2.79 -20.30 1.99
CA ARG A 61 -2.37 -19.43 0.89
C ARG A 61 -1.35 -18.42 1.41
N PRO A 62 -0.16 -18.31 0.82
CA PRO A 62 0.85 -17.36 1.28
C PRO A 62 0.41 -15.92 1.00
N ALA A 63 0.50 -15.06 2.01
CA ALA A 63 0.41 -13.61 1.86
C ALA A 63 1.82 -13.06 1.60
N LEU A 64 2.07 -12.59 0.39
CA LEU A 64 3.36 -12.00 -0.02
C LEU A 64 3.23 -10.48 -0.18
N ASP A 65 4.36 -9.80 -0.28
CA ASP A 65 4.41 -8.34 -0.35
C ASP A 65 3.76 -7.80 -1.63
N ALA A 66 3.23 -6.57 -1.58
CA ALA A 66 2.49 -5.92 -2.67
C ALA A 66 3.22 -5.96 -4.04
N PRO A 67 4.56 -5.84 -4.13
CA PRO A 67 5.29 -5.98 -5.38
C PRO A 67 5.09 -7.32 -6.09
N MET A 68 4.62 -8.37 -5.40
CA MET A 68 4.21 -9.63 -6.04
C MET A 68 3.22 -9.41 -7.19
N THR A 69 2.39 -8.37 -7.08
CA THR A 69 1.38 -8.04 -8.08
C THR A 69 1.95 -7.32 -9.29
N PHE A 70 3.14 -6.73 -9.16
CA PHE A 70 3.71 -5.85 -10.17
C PHE A 70 4.15 -6.61 -11.43
N GLY A 71 4.50 -7.88 -11.27
CA GLY A 71 4.83 -8.77 -12.36
C GLY A 71 3.67 -9.04 -13.32
N PHE A 72 2.42 -8.97 -12.85
CA PHE A 72 1.24 -9.27 -13.68
C PHE A 72 0.85 -8.10 -14.59
N ALA A 73 1.08 -6.86 -14.18
CA ALA A 73 0.76 -5.67 -14.98
C ALA A 73 1.77 -4.52 -14.76
N PRO A 74 3.03 -4.65 -15.24
CA PRO A 74 4.09 -3.66 -14.99
C PRO A 74 3.74 -2.24 -15.47
N ASN A 75 3.03 -2.12 -16.60
CA ASN A 75 2.59 -0.83 -17.11
C ASN A 75 1.55 -0.16 -16.19
N ALA A 76 0.66 -0.95 -15.58
CA ALA A 76 -0.32 -0.44 -14.63
C ALA A 76 0.33 0.05 -13.33
N VAL A 77 1.44 -0.58 -12.90
CA VAL A 77 2.22 -0.12 -11.75
C VAL A 77 2.75 1.30 -11.97
N LEU A 78 3.36 1.56 -13.13
CA LEU A 78 3.93 2.88 -13.44
C LEU A 78 2.85 3.95 -13.59
N ILE A 79 1.76 3.64 -14.29
CA ILE A 79 0.63 4.56 -14.44
C ILE A 79 0.00 4.84 -13.07
N GLY A 80 -0.20 3.80 -12.27
CA GLY A 80 -0.76 3.90 -10.92
C GLY A 80 0.13 4.72 -9.99
N PHE A 81 1.44 4.49 -10.00
CA PHE A 81 2.41 5.30 -9.27
C PHE A 81 2.28 6.79 -9.61
N LEU A 82 2.28 7.13 -10.90
CA LEU A 82 2.19 8.53 -11.35
C LEU A 82 0.86 9.17 -10.96
N ALA A 83 -0.26 8.44 -11.12
CA ALA A 83 -1.58 8.93 -10.72
C ALA A 83 -1.70 9.14 -9.21
N SER A 84 -1.18 8.19 -8.42
CA SER A 84 -1.14 8.28 -6.96
C SER A 84 -0.26 9.44 -6.50
N PHE A 85 0.96 9.55 -7.04
CA PHE A 85 1.90 10.62 -6.69
C PHE A 85 1.35 11.99 -7.07
N PHE A 86 0.67 12.11 -8.21
CA PHE A 86 -0.04 13.33 -8.59
C PHE A 86 -1.16 13.68 -7.60
N GLY A 87 -1.95 12.68 -7.17
CA GLY A 87 -2.93 12.85 -6.09
C GLY A 87 -2.29 13.36 -4.80
N GLY A 88 -1.11 12.84 -4.43
CA GLY A 88 -0.37 13.32 -3.27
C GLY A 88 0.17 14.74 -3.41
N LEU A 89 0.68 15.13 -4.59
CA LEU A 89 1.11 16.51 -4.85
C LEU A 89 -0.07 17.49 -4.77
N LEU A 90 -1.24 17.12 -5.28
CA LEU A 90 -2.45 17.91 -5.11
C LEU A 90 -2.84 18.01 -3.63
N GLY A 91 -2.85 16.90 -2.91
CA GLY A 91 -3.15 16.88 -1.47
C GLY A 91 -2.22 17.79 -0.66
N MET A 92 -0.91 17.70 -0.91
CA MET A 92 0.09 18.57 -0.31
C MET A 92 -0.15 20.06 -0.64
N THR A 93 -0.51 20.36 -1.89
CA THR A 93 -0.82 21.73 -2.32
C THR A 93 -2.05 22.28 -1.59
N PHE A 94 -3.10 21.46 -1.45
CA PHE A 94 -4.29 21.83 -0.68
C PHE A 94 -3.95 22.10 0.78
N MET A 95 -3.12 21.28 1.42
CA MET A 95 -2.68 21.51 2.80
C MET A 95 -1.90 22.82 2.95
N ALA A 96 -1.03 23.13 1.99
CA ALA A 96 -0.27 24.37 1.97
C ALA A 96 -1.19 25.60 1.87
N ILE A 97 -2.24 25.54 1.05
CA ILE A 97 -3.23 26.62 0.92
C ILE A 97 -4.08 26.77 2.19
N LEU A 98 -4.49 25.65 2.79
CA LEU A 98 -5.30 25.63 4.02
C LEU A 98 -4.51 25.97 5.29
N GLY A 99 -3.17 26.05 5.21
CA GLY A 99 -2.31 26.31 6.36
C GLY A 99 -2.28 25.18 7.39
N THR A 100 -2.61 23.96 6.99
CA THR A 100 -2.56 22.77 7.87
C THR A 100 -1.17 22.15 7.89
N THR A 101 -0.96 21.12 8.74
CA THR A 101 0.26 20.30 8.67
C THR A 101 0.44 19.74 7.27
N ILE A 102 1.61 19.97 6.67
CA ILE A 102 1.90 19.53 5.30
C ILE A 102 2.51 18.14 5.35
N ILE A 103 1.80 17.16 4.78
CA ILE A 103 2.34 15.82 4.56
C ILE A 103 3.09 15.83 3.22
N ILE A 104 4.38 15.49 3.27
CA ILE A 104 5.22 15.41 2.07
C ILE A 104 4.98 14.04 1.41
N PRO A 105 4.53 13.99 0.14
CA PRO A 105 4.29 12.74 -0.57
C PRO A 105 5.57 11.90 -0.70
N GLY A 106 5.58 10.72 -0.09
CA GLY A 106 6.72 9.80 -0.14
C GLY A 106 6.72 8.96 -1.42
N ILE A 107 7.82 9.01 -2.20
CA ILE A 107 7.92 8.30 -3.49
C ILE A 107 7.68 6.80 -3.32
N VAL A 108 8.28 6.18 -2.30
CA VAL A 108 8.15 4.74 -2.05
C VAL A 108 6.71 4.35 -1.74
N ALA A 109 6.01 5.12 -0.90
CA ALA A 109 4.62 4.84 -0.55
C ALA A 109 3.68 4.92 -1.76
N HIS A 110 3.81 5.99 -2.55
CA HIS A 110 3.02 6.15 -3.77
C HIS A 110 3.37 5.10 -4.83
N PHE A 111 4.62 4.65 -4.90
CA PHE A 111 5.02 3.58 -5.81
C PHE A 111 4.47 2.22 -5.37
N MET A 112 4.60 1.87 -4.09
CA MET A 112 4.13 0.59 -3.56
C MET A 112 2.60 0.52 -3.52
N ALA A 113 1.97 1.37 -2.71
CA ALA A 113 0.52 1.34 -2.50
C ALA A 113 -0.24 1.83 -3.75
N GLY A 114 0.24 2.90 -4.39
CA GLY A 114 -0.37 3.44 -5.61
C GLY A 114 -0.16 2.53 -6.83
N GLY A 115 0.99 1.87 -6.94
CA GLY A 115 1.26 0.87 -7.96
C GLY A 115 0.37 -0.36 -7.81
N ALA A 116 0.23 -0.89 -6.59
CA ALA A 116 -0.67 -2.02 -6.30
C ALA A 116 -2.14 -1.66 -6.59
N ALA A 117 -2.60 -0.49 -6.15
CA ALA A 117 -3.94 0.01 -6.47
C ALA A 117 -4.15 0.13 -8.00
N GLY A 118 -3.10 0.49 -8.74
CA GLY A 118 -3.13 0.59 -10.19
C GLY A 118 -3.29 -0.77 -10.86
N VAL A 119 -2.56 -1.79 -10.38
CA VAL A 119 -2.68 -3.17 -10.89
C VAL A 119 -4.09 -3.72 -10.68
N PHE A 120 -4.63 -3.62 -9.47
CA PHE A 120 -5.99 -4.09 -9.17
C PHE A 120 -7.06 -3.26 -9.89
N GLY A 121 -6.91 -1.93 -9.91
CA GLY A 121 -7.81 -1.04 -10.63
C GLY A 121 -7.81 -1.31 -12.14
N ASN A 122 -6.65 -1.64 -12.71
CA ASN A 122 -6.53 -2.06 -14.11
C ASN A 122 -7.25 -3.39 -14.38
N GLY A 123 -7.13 -4.36 -13.47
CA GLY A 123 -7.84 -5.63 -13.58
C GLY A 123 -9.36 -5.48 -13.58
N GLN A 124 -9.89 -4.54 -12.79
CA GLN A 124 -11.34 -4.35 -12.64
C GLN A 124 -11.95 -3.39 -13.67
N GLY A 125 -11.22 -2.36 -14.09
CA GLY A 125 -11.76 -1.23 -14.87
C GLY A 125 -10.84 -0.71 -15.97
N GLY A 126 -9.81 -1.49 -16.33
CA GLY A 126 -8.80 -1.09 -17.32
C GLY A 126 -8.09 0.20 -16.94
N ILE A 127 -7.67 0.98 -17.94
CA ILE A 127 -6.91 2.21 -17.72
C ILE A 127 -7.65 3.24 -16.85
N ARG A 128 -8.99 3.32 -16.97
CA ARG A 128 -9.81 4.24 -16.16
C ARG A 128 -9.80 3.82 -14.70
N GLY A 129 -10.01 2.52 -14.45
CA GLY A 129 -9.96 1.95 -13.09
C GLY A 129 -8.57 2.12 -12.46
N CYS A 130 -7.50 1.90 -13.22
CA CYS A 130 -6.12 2.14 -12.78
C CYS A 130 -5.92 3.58 -12.31
N LEU A 131 -6.26 4.56 -13.15
CA LEU A 131 -6.10 5.97 -12.82
C LEU A 131 -6.93 6.38 -11.60
N THR A 132 -8.21 6.01 -11.56
CA THR A 132 -9.10 6.42 -10.46
C THR A 132 -8.71 5.77 -9.14
N ALA A 133 -8.40 4.46 -9.14
CA ALA A 133 -8.06 3.74 -7.92
C ALA A 133 -6.75 4.27 -7.33
N SER A 134 -5.72 4.43 -8.15
CA SER A 134 -4.42 4.96 -7.70
C SER A 134 -4.49 6.42 -7.28
N PHE A 135 -5.25 7.26 -7.99
CA PHE A 135 -5.42 8.67 -7.62
C PHE A 135 -6.12 8.83 -6.26
N ILE A 136 -7.22 8.10 -6.05
CA ILE A 136 -7.96 8.10 -4.78
C ILE A 136 -7.06 7.57 -3.65
N ASN A 137 -6.34 6.47 -3.90
CA ASN A 137 -5.35 5.96 -2.94
C ASN A 137 -4.31 7.05 -2.60
N GLY A 138 -3.74 7.71 -3.61
CA GLY A 138 -2.77 8.80 -3.44
C GLY A 138 -3.28 9.94 -2.57
N LEU A 139 -4.54 10.33 -2.75
CA LEU A 139 -5.19 11.30 -1.86
C LEU A 139 -5.31 10.75 -0.45
N PHE A 140 -5.77 9.51 -0.27
CA PHE A 140 -5.90 8.92 1.06
C PHE A 140 -4.57 8.83 1.80
N ILE A 141 -3.52 8.29 1.19
CA ILE A 141 -2.21 8.16 1.88
C ILE A 141 -1.55 9.51 2.15
N THR A 142 -2.04 10.59 1.55
CA THR A 142 -1.60 11.96 1.82
C THR A 142 -2.44 12.60 2.92
N PHE A 143 -3.77 12.44 2.91
CA PHE A 143 -4.67 13.07 3.89
C PHE A 143 -4.83 12.29 5.19
N LEU A 144 -4.90 10.95 5.17
CA LEU A 144 -5.10 10.14 6.37
C LEU A 144 -4.05 10.39 7.46
N PRO A 145 -2.76 10.59 7.13
CA PRO A 145 -1.76 10.92 8.14
C PRO A 145 -2.04 12.17 8.97
N LEU A 146 -2.77 13.17 8.45
CA LEU A 146 -3.20 14.33 9.24
C LEU A 146 -4.01 13.94 10.47
N PHE A 147 -4.89 12.95 10.31
CA PHE A 147 -5.75 12.45 11.37
C PHE A 147 -5.02 11.44 12.26
N LEU A 148 -4.00 10.78 11.71
CA LEU A 148 -3.22 9.76 12.42
C LEU A 148 -2.17 10.39 13.35
N LEU A 149 -1.49 11.46 12.93
CA LEU A 149 -0.41 12.11 13.71
C LEU A 149 -0.81 12.43 15.17
N PRO A 150 -2.00 12.98 15.47
CA PRO A 150 -2.42 13.27 16.84
C PRO A 150 -2.55 12.02 17.73
N VAL A 151 -2.77 10.85 17.15
CA VAL A 151 -3.02 9.60 17.90
C VAL A 151 -1.78 8.70 18.04
N LEU A 152 -0.66 9.04 17.37
CA LEU A 152 0.59 8.26 17.41
C LEU A 152 1.39 8.48 18.71
N GLY A 153 1.17 9.57 19.45
CA GLY A 153 1.87 9.83 20.72
C GLY A 153 3.40 9.92 20.58
N ASN A 154 4.15 9.39 21.56
CA ASN A 154 5.62 9.42 21.60
C ASN A 154 6.30 8.35 20.74
N LEU A 155 5.73 7.99 19.58
CA LEU A 155 6.36 7.07 18.63
C LEU A 155 7.54 7.74 17.91
N GLY A 156 8.65 7.96 18.63
CA GLY A 156 10.05 8.07 18.16
C GLY A 156 10.46 9.10 17.10
N SER A 157 9.53 9.64 16.32
CA SER A 157 9.76 10.42 15.12
C SER A 157 8.65 11.45 15.01
N ALA A 158 8.80 12.57 15.72
CA ALA A 158 7.80 13.63 15.83
C ALA A 158 7.29 14.18 14.49
N ASN A 159 7.99 13.90 13.38
CA ASN A 159 7.66 14.36 12.03
C ASN A 159 7.58 13.23 10.97
N SER A 160 7.45 11.97 11.38
CA SER A 160 7.23 10.86 10.43
C SER A 160 5.98 10.08 10.77
N THR A 161 5.32 9.57 9.74
CA THR A 161 4.08 8.82 9.84
C THR A 161 4.14 7.60 8.94
N TYR A 162 3.21 6.68 9.15
CA TYR A 162 2.95 5.57 8.24
C TYR A 162 2.12 6.05 7.05
N SER A 163 2.37 5.43 5.91
CA SER A 163 1.94 5.90 4.59
C SER A 163 0.98 4.97 3.87
N ASP A 164 0.52 3.91 4.54
CA ASP A 164 -0.47 3.00 3.96
C ASP A 164 -1.88 3.38 4.40
N ALA A 165 -2.83 3.27 3.47
CA ALA A 165 -4.20 3.74 3.71
C ALA A 165 -4.91 2.89 4.77
N ASP A 166 -4.65 1.59 4.82
CA ASP A 166 -5.20 0.69 5.84
C ASP A 166 -4.67 1.05 7.23
N TYR A 167 -3.37 1.30 7.37
CA TYR A 167 -2.78 1.79 8.61
C TYR A 167 -3.39 3.14 9.01
N GLY A 168 -3.58 4.05 8.06
CA GLY A 168 -4.24 5.32 8.30
C GLY A 168 -5.67 5.15 8.82
N VAL A 169 -6.51 4.34 8.15
CA VAL A 169 -7.91 4.13 8.55
C VAL A 169 -8.01 3.47 9.92
N PHE A 170 -7.37 2.31 10.09
CA PHE A 170 -7.47 1.57 11.35
C PHE A 170 -6.73 2.27 12.49
N GLY A 171 -5.58 2.89 12.20
CA GLY A 171 -4.81 3.67 13.17
C GLY A 171 -5.60 4.87 13.70
N VAL A 172 -6.29 5.61 12.84
CA VAL A 172 -7.16 6.72 13.26
C VAL A 172 -8.31 6.21 14.14
N ILE A 173 -9.00 5.16 13.70
CA ILE A 173 -10.14 4.59 14.45
C ILE A 173 -9.69 4.10 15.83
N LEU A 174 -8.67 3.25 15.88
CA LEU A 174 -8.17 2.66 17.13
C LEU A 174 -7.53 3.72 18.04
N GLY A 175 -6.81 4.68 17.45
CA GLY A 175 -6.22 5.80 18.17
C GLY A 175 -7.25 6.67 18.88
N HIS A 176 -8.34 7.04 18.20
CA HIS A 176 -9.43 7.79 18.82
C HIS A 176 -10.20 6.97 19.87
N VAL A 177 -10.41 5.67 19.64
CA VAL A 177 -10.98 4.77 20.65
C VAL A 177 -10.13 4.77 21.93
N ASN A 178 -8.80 4.75 21.79
CA ASN A 178 -7.90 4.82 22.94
C ASN A 178 -7.97 6.18 23.67
N ILE A 179 -8.08 7.30 22.94
CA ILE A 179 -8.19 8.63 23.55
C ILE A 179 -9.49 8.77 24.34
N VAL A 180 -10.62 8.31 23.78
CA VAL A 180 -11.95 8.48 24.39
C VAL A 180 -12.23 7.44 25.48
N GLY A 181 -11.92 6.17 25.22
CA GLY A 181 -12.26 5.04 26.10
C GLY A 181 -11.11 4.54 26.96
N GLY A 182 -9.89 5.04 26.74
CA GLY A 182 -8.69 4.53 27.40
C GLY A 182 -8.28 3.13 26.94
N ARG A 183 -7.17 2.65 27.52
CA ARG A 183 -6.51 1.41 27.11
C ARG A 183 -7.40 0.16 27.29
N THR A 184 -8.31 0.17 28.26
CA THR A 184 -9.21 -0.96 28.53
C THR A 184 -10.21 -1.15 27.40
N VAL A 185 -10.87 -0.08 26.96
CA VAL A 185 -11.83 -0.13 25.84
C VAL A 185 -11.13 -0.52 24.55
N LEU A 186 -9.92 0.00 24.29
CA LEU A 186 -9.12 -0.41 23.13
C LEU A 186 -8.89 -1.93 23.09
N ILE A 187 -8.42 -2.50 24.21
CA ILE A 187 -8.15 -3.94 24.31
C ILE A 187 -9.45 -4.73 24.11
N SER A 188 -10.57 -4.29 24.71
CA SER A 188 -11.87 -4.91 24.52
C SER A 188 -12.32 -4.90 23.06
N VAL A 189 -12.17 -3.77 22.35
CA VAL A 189 -12.51 -3.67 20.92
C VAL A 189 -11.68 -4.62 20.06
N ILE A 190 -10.37 -4.70 20.31
CA ILE A 190 -9.48 -5.63 19.59
C ILE A 190 -9.90 -7.08 19.85
N LEU A 191 -10.18 -7.45 21.10
CA LEU A 191 -10.62 -8.79 21.46
C LEU A 191 -11.96 -9.14 20.80
N ILE A 192 -12.92 -8.21 20.80
CA ILE A 192 -14.21 -8.40 20.13
C ILE A 192 -14.03 -8.58 18.62
N ALA A 193 -13.18 -7.76 17.98
CA ALA A 193 -12.89 -7.88 16.56
C ALA A 193 -12.25 -9.24 16.21
N LEU A 194 -11.32 -9.73 17.04
CA LEU A 194 -10.72 -11.06 16.87
C LEU A 194 -11.74 -12.19 17.06
N ILE A 195 -12.57 -12.12 18.11
CA ILE A 195 -13.63 -13.10 18.36
C ILE A 195 -14.60 -13.13 17.17
N LEU A 196 -15.02 -11.96 16.69
CA LEU A 196 -15.90 -11.84 15.53
C LEU A 196 -15.25 -12.45 14.29
N PHE A 197 -13.99 -12.12 14.02
CA PHE A 197 -13.24 -12.64 12.87
C PHE A 197 -13.17 -14.17 12.90
N TYR A 198 -12.77 -14.78 14.02
CA TYR A 198 -12.70 -16.24 14.14
C TYR A 198 -14.08 -16.89 14.09
N SER A 199 -15.10 -16.26 14.69
CA SER A 199 -16.48 -16.77 14.65
C SER A 199 -17.03 -16.79 13.22
N VAL A 200 -16.83 -15.71 12.46
CA VAL A 200 -17.21 -15.62 11.04
C VAL A 200 -16.41 -16.62 10.21
N SER A 201 -15.10 -16.74 10.44
CA SER A 201 -14.25 -17.71 9.74
C SER A 201 -14.73 -19.16 9.94
N ILE A 202 -15.09 -19.55 11.17
CA ILE A 202 -15.65 -20.88 11.46
C ILE A 202 -17.01 -21.07 10.78
N LEU A 203 -17.89 -20.06 10.81
CA LEU A 203 -19.20 -20.10 10.16
C LEU A 203 -19.08 -20.25 8.64
N MET A 204 -18.16 -19.52 8.01
CA MET A 204 -17.90 -19.61 6.57
C MET A 204 -17.32 -20.98 6.20
N ASN A 205 -16.37 -21.52 6.96
CA ASN A 205 -15.83 -22.86 6.72
C ASN A 205 -16.89 -23.96 6.82
N LYS A 206 -17.81 -23.88 7.79
CA LYS A 206 -18.93 -24.82 7.91
C LYS A 206 -19.92 -24.72 6.74
N ARG A 207 -20.14 -23.51 6.23
CA ARG A 207 -21.02 -23.30 5.07
C ARG A 207 -20.41 -23.88 3.80
N ASP A 208 -19.10 -23.71 3.61
CA ASP A 208 -18.41 -24.27 2.46
C ASP A 208 -18.41 -25.81 2.52
N SER A 209 -18.15 -26.43 3.68
CA SER A 209 -18.22 -27.91 3.79
C SER A 209 -19.60 -28.48 3.50
N ASN A 210 -20.67 -27.86 4.03
CA ASN A 210 -22.04 -28.30 3.79
C ASN A 210 -22.49 -28.14 2.32
N ASN A 211 -21.93 -27.17 1.59
CA ASN A 211 -22.19 -27.01 0.16
C ASN A 211 -21.45 -28.07 -0.67
N PHE A 212 -20.25 -28.51 -0.26
CA PHE A 212 -19.54 -29.60 -0.93
C PHE A 212 -20.27 -30.95 -0.77
N GLU A 213 -20.75 -31.29 0.43
CA GLU A 213 -21.51 -32.53 0.67
C GLU A 213 -22.80 -32.60 -0.17
N LYS A 214 -23.54 -31.49 -0.28
CA LYS A 214 -24.75 -31.42 -1.12
C LYS A 214 -24.47 -31.61 -2.62
N VAL A 215 -23.29 -31.23 -3.11
CA VAL A 215 -22.93 -31.40 -4.52
C VAL A 215 -22.50 -32.84 -4.82
N GLU A 216 -21.93 -33.55 -3.85
CA GLU A 216 -21.65 -34.98 -3.95
C GLU A 216 -22.93 -35.84 -3.84
N GLU A 217 -23.90 -35.46 -3.02
CA GLU A 217 -25.20 -36.17 -2.93
C GLU A 217 -26.06 -36.10 -4.21
N ILE A 218 -25.79 -35.12 -5.08
CA ILE A 218 -26.53 -34.89 -6.33
C ILE A 218 -25.86 -35.59 -7.54
N LYS A 219 -24.67 -36.18 -7.37
CA LYS A 219 -23.97 -36.96 -8.40
C LYS A 219 -24.19 -38.46 -8.22
#